data_AF-A0A6P7SN31-F1
#
_entry.id   AF-A0A6P7SN31-F1
#
_cell.length_a   1.000
_cell.length_b   1.000
_cell.length_c   1.000
_cell.angle_alpha   90.00
_cell.angle_beta   90.00
_cell.angle_gamma   90.00
#
_symmetry.space_group_name_H-M   'P 1'
#
loop_
_entity.id
_entity.type
_entity.pdbx_description
1 polymer ?
#
loop_
_entity_poly.entity_id
_entity_poly.type
_entity_poly.pdbx_seq_one_letter_code
_entity_poly.pdbx_strand_id
1 'polypeptide(L)'
;MPKTRVLSECERGQIVAHHEDGMSQRQIAQKMKCSRCAVQTTLKRFRETKDVKTIQRTGRKKVTSPRDDRSIIRQSLRNKRKTSLELFSDFNEASTSQISRTLRRKLVEYGLKGCKASKKPWVSKSNMEKRLQWAKKPLKLDQ
;
A
#
# COMPACT_ATOMS: atom_id res chain seq x y z
N MET A 1 -14.96 15.98 8.68
CA MET A 1 -15.20 16.45 7.30
C MET A 1 -14.54 17.81 7.10
N PRO A 2 -14.14 18.21 5.88
CA PRO A 2 -13.65 19.56 5.65
C PRO A 2 -14.71 20.57 6.11
N LYS A 3 -14.29 21.55 6.92
CA LYS A 3 -15.20 22.56 7.49
C LYS A 3 -15.71 23.55 6.43
N THR A 4 -15.07 23.59 5.26
CA THR A 4 -15.37 24.53 4.18
C THR A 4 -15.31 23.84 2.82
N ARG A 5 -16.05 24.39 1.86
CA ARG A 5 -16.04 23.97 0.45
C ARG A 5 -14.63 24.05 -0.11
N VAL A 6 -14.17 22.98 -0.75
CA VAL A 6 -12.88 22.95 -1.45
C VAL A 6 -13.08 23.47 -2.87
N LEU A 7 -12.24 24.41 -3.31
CA LEU A 7 -12.24 24.90 -4.70
C LEU A 7 -11.79 23.77 -5.64
N SER A 8 -12.53 23.59 -6.72
CA SER A 8 -12.18 22.73 -7.85
C SER A 8 -10.94 23.24 -8.58
N GLU A 9 -10.33 22.38 -9.41
CA GLU A 9 -9.15 22.75 -10.19
C GLU A 9 -9.48 23.83 -11.23
N CYS A 10 -10.66 23.76 -11.87
CA CYS A 10 -11.13 24.79 -12.79
C CYS A 10 -11.30 26.15 -12.11
N GLU A 11 -11.92 26.20 -10.92
CA GLU A 11 -12.10 27.46 -10.18
C GLU A 11 -10.76 28.10 -9.79
N ARG A 12 -9.77 27.29 -9.41
CA ARG A 12 -8.43 27.79 -9.11
C ARG A 12 -7.71 28.28 -10.37
N GLY A 13 -7.92 27.64 -11.51
CA GLY A 13 -7.41 28.10 -12.81
C GLY A 13 -8.00 29.46 -13.21
N GLN A 14 -9.30 29.64 -13.01
CA GLN A 14 -9.98 30.92 -13.24
C GLN A 14 -9.45 32.03 -12.31
N ILE A 15 -9.14 31.70 -11.05
CA ILE A 15 -8.51 32.65 -10.11
C ILE A 15 -7.14 33.12 -10.63
N VAL A 16 -6.34 32.20 -11.20
CA VAL A 16 -5.02 32.53 -11.76
C VAL A 16 -5.18 33.42 -13.00
N ALA A 17 -6.03 33.02 -13.95
CA ALA A 17 -6.29 33.82 -15.16
C ALA A 17 -6.75 35.24 -14.80
N HIS A 18 -7.69 35.37 -13.87
CA HIS A 18 -8.16 36.67 -13.40
C HIS A 18 -7.10 37.53 -12.70
N HIS A 19 -6.12 36.90 -12.07
CA HIS A 19 -4.98 37.62 -11.50
C HIS A 19 -4.00 38.05 -12.59
N GLU A 20 -3.80 37.25 -13.63
CA GLU A 20 -3.00 37.62 -14.80
C GLU A 20 -3.64 38.77 -15.58
N ASP A 21 -4.98 38.85 -15.62
CA ASP A 21 -5.77 39.97 -16.15
C ASP A 21 -5.63 41.27 -15.31
N GLY A 22 -4.89 41.25 -14.19
CA GLY A 22 -4.64 42.41 -13.34
C GLY A 22 -5.75 42.73 -12.31
N MET A 23 -6.74 41.85 -12.12
CA MET A 23 -7.77 42.09 -11.10
C MET A 23 -7.22 41.94 -9.67
N SER A 24 -7.71 42.78 -8.76
CA SER A 24 -7.38 42.68 -7.34
C SER A 24 -7.98 41.41 -6.72
N GLN A 25 -7.31 40.86 -5.69
CA GLN A 25 -7.79 39.66 -4.99
C GLN A 25 -9.23 39.80 -4.43
N ARG A 26 -9.64 41.03 -4.07
CA ARG A 26 -10.99 41.31 -3.58
C ARG A 26 -12.04 41.19 -4.68
N GLN A 27 -11.74 41.71 -5.87
CA GLN A 27 -12.62 41.60 -7.05
C GLN A 27 -12.75 40.13 -7.49
N ILE A 28 -11.64 39.39 -7.50
CA ILE A 28 -11.63 37.96 -7.83
C ILE A 28 -12.51 37.17 -6.85
N ALA A 29 -12.36 37.43 -5.55
CA ALA A 29 -13.15 36.77 -4.51
C ALA A 29 -14.66 37.02 -4.66
N GLN A 30 -15.06 38.25 -4.98
CA GLN A 30 -16.45 38.61 -5.24
C GLN A 30 -17.00 37.91 -6.49
N LYS A 31 -16.24 37.94 -7.60
CA LYS A 31 -16.62 37.32 -8.87
C LYS A 31 -16.78 35.79 -8.75
N MET A 32 -15.83 35.16 -8.07
CA MET A 32 -15.77 33.70 -7.87
C MET A 32 -16.59 33.21 -6.67
N LYS A 33 -17.27 34.11 -5.94
CA LYS A 33 -18.04 33.81 -4.71
C LYS A 33 -17.25 32.94 -3.72
N CYS A 34 -15.99 33.29 -3.50
CA CYS A 34 -15.09 32.59 -2.58
C CYS A 34 -14.44 33.57 -1.59
N SER A 35 -13.78 33.05 -0.55
CA SER A 35 -13.13 33.93 0.43
C SER A 35 -11.84 34.54 -0.16
N ARG A 36 -11.52 35.78 0.24
CA ARG A 36 -10.26 36.44 -0.12
C ARG A 36 -9.04 35.58 0.24
N CYS A 37 -9.09 34.90 1.39
CA CYS A 37 -8.03 33.99 1.84
C CYS A 37 -7.86 32.81 0.87
N ALA A 38 -8.94 32.23 0.33
CA ALA A 38 -8.84 31.15 -0.63
C ALA A 38 -8.16 31.60 -1.94
N VAL A 39 -8.47 32.82 -2.42
CA VAL A 39 -7.78 33.45 -3.55
C VAL A 39 -6.29 33.63 -3.25
N GLN A 40 -5.96 34.22 -2.09
CA GLN A 40 -4.58 34.44 -1.66
C GLN A 40 -3.78 33.13 -1.57
N THR A 41 -4.33 32.09 -0.93
CA THR A 41 -3.69 30.78 -0.81
C THR A 41 -3.48 30.12 -2.17
N THR A 42 -4.46 30.23 -3.08
CA THR A 42 -4.37 29.68 -4.44
C THR A 42 -3.24 30.35 -5.22
N LEU A 43 -3.17 31.69 -5.20
CA LEU A 43 -2.13 32.44 -5.90
C LEU A 43 -0.74 32.25 -5.29
N LYS A 44 -0.64 32.15 -3.97
CA LYS A 44 0.63 31.83 -3.29
C LYS A 44 1.14 30.46 -3.75
N ARG A 45 0.27 29.45 -3.74
CA ARG A 45 0.60 28.10 -4.17
C ARG A 45 0.98 28.06 -5.65
N PHE A 46 0.24 28.74 -6.51
CA PHE A 46 0.55 28.82 -7.93
C PHE A 46 1.92 29.46 -8.19
N ARG A 47 2.31 30.48 -7.43
CA ARG A 47 3.66 31.06 -7.51
C ARG A 47 4.77 30.06 -7.14
N GLU A 48 4.53 29.20 -6.16
CA GLU A 48 5.51 28.22 -5.69
C GLU A 48 5.61 26.98 -6.61
N THR A 49 4.47 26.44 -7.06
CA THR A 49 4.43 25.16 -7.80
C THR A 49 4.13 25.30 -9.29
N LYS A 50 3.66 26.46 -9.76
CA LYS A 50 3.12 26.69 -11.12
C LYS A 50 2.03 25.69 -11.53
N ASP A 51 1.34 25.12 -10.55
CA ASP A 51 0.31 24.10 -10.75
C ASP A 51 -0.92 24.43 -9.90
N VAL A 52 -2.08 24.12 -10.47
CA VAL A 52 -3.42 24.37 -9.93
C VAL A 52 -4.00 23.09 -9.29
N LYS A 53 -3.43 21.94 -9.64
CA LYS A 53 -3.90 20.62 -9.21
C LYS A 53 -3.88 20.44 -7.70
N THR A 54 -4.77 19.60 -7.19
CA THR A 54 -4.74 19.24 -5.77
C THR A 54 -3.67 18.18 -5.51
N ILE A 55 -2.70 18.47 -4.65
CA ILE A 55 -1.70 17.48 -4.24
C ILE A 55 -2.39 16.44 -3.35
N GLN A 56 -2.10 15.17 -3.63
CA GLN A 56 -2.53 14.06 -2.78
C GLN A 56 -1.91 14.21 -1.40
N ARG A 57 -2.76 14.17 -0.37
CA ARG A 57 -2.29 14.24 1.02
C ARG A 57 -1.49 12.97 1.34
N THR A 58 -0.44 13.12 2.14
CA THR A 58 0.44 12.01 2.56
C THR A 58 -0.29 10.92 3.36
N GLY A 59 -1.44 11.23 3.96
CA GLY A 59 -2.22 10.29 4.75
C GLY A 59 -1.56 9.93 6.09
N ARG A 60 -2.13 8.95 6.80
CA ARG A 60 -1.57 8.44 8.06
C ARG A 60 -0.34 7.57 7.75
N LYS A 61 0.75 7.79 8.49
CA LYS A 61 1.95 6.94 8.40
C LYS A 61 1.59 5.46 8.65
N LYS A 62 2.22 4.56 7.90
CA LYS A 62 2.10 3.12 8.09
C LYS A 62 2.73 2.72 9.43
N VAL A 63 2.18 1.67 10.06
CA VAL A 63 2.71 1.12 11.31
C VAL A 63 4.04 0.39 11.07
N THR A 64 4.20 -0.26 9.92
CA THR A 64 5.42 -0.96 9.53
C THR A 64 6.23 -0.15 8.52
N SER A 65 7.55 -0.21 8.64
CA SER A 65 8.51 0.31 7.66
C SER A 65 8.71 -0.70 6.51
N PRO A 66 9.14 -0.26 5.31
CA PRO A 66 9.54 -1.19 4.24
C PRO A 66 10.63 -2.18 4.66
N ARG A 67 11.50 -1.82 5.61
CA ARG A 67 12.51 -2.74 6.16
C ARG A 67 11.86 -3.85 7.00
N ASP A 68 10.87 -3.48 7.81
CA ASP A 68 10.12 -4.39 8.65
C ASP A 68 9.35 -5.37 7.80
N ASP A 69 8.62 -4.87 6.79
CA ASP A 69 7.85 -5.67 5.84
C ASP A 69 8.76 -6.75 5.21
N ARG A 70 9.97 -6.39 4.75
CA ARG A 70 10.94 -7.35 4.20
C ARG A 70 11.40 -8.39 5.22
N SER A 71 11.56 -8.03 6.49
CA SER A 71 11.96 -8.96 7.55
C SER A 71 10.85 -9.97 7.83
N ILE A 72 9.61 -9.48 7.99
CA ILE A 72 8.41 -10.27 8.26
C ILE A 72 8.17 -11.29 7.13
N ILE A 73 8.26 -10.85 5.88
CA ILE A 73 8.09 -11.72 4.70
C ILE A 73 9.16 -12.81 4.69
N ARG A 74 10.43 -12.46 4.95
CA ARG A 74 11.52 -13.45 5.03
C ARG A 74 11.30 -14.47 6.13
N GLN A 75 10.85 -14.05 7.31
CA GLN A 75 10.55 -14.96 8.41
C GLN A 75 9.39 -15.91 8.07
N SER A 76 8.33 -15.40 7.44
CA SER A 76 7.19 -16.21 6.99
C SER A 76 7.59 -17.24 5.91
N LEU A 77 8.47 -16.85 4.98
CA LEU A 77 8.98 -17.76 3.94
C LEU A 77 9.91 -18.84 4.51
N ARG A 78 10.73 -18.52 5.52
CA ARG A 78 11.59 -19.48 6.22
C ARG A 78 10.78 -20.55 6.93
N ASN A 79 9.67 -20.17 7.57
CA ASN A 79 8.77 -21.12 8.22
C ASN A 79 7.31 -20.83 7.86
N LYS A 80 6.81 -21.52 6.83
CA LYS A 80 5.44 -21.38 6.31
C LYS A 80 4.34 -21.79 7.29
N ARG A 81 4.68 -22.42 8.43
CA ARG A 81 3.73 -22.81 9.47
C ARG A 81 3.55 -21.75 10.55
N LYS A 82 4.44 -20.75 10.63
CA LYS A 82 4.34 -19.72 11.66
C LYS A 82 3.08 -18.89 11.50
N THR A 83 2.40 -18.65 12.62
CA THR A 83 1.22 -17.79 12.63
C THR A 83 1.60 -16.32 12.55
N SER A 84 0.66 -15.46 12.16
CA SER A 84 0.88 -14.00 12.16
C SER A 84 1.18 -13.43 13.54
N LEU A 85 0.79 -14.15 14.61
CA LEU A 85 1.06 -13.77 16.00
C LEU A 85 2.46 -14.21 16.42
N GLU A 86 2.90 -15.41 16.05
CA GLU A 86 4.29 -15.84 16.27
C GLU A 86 5.29 -14.96 15.52
N LEU A 87 5.00 -14.64 14.25
CA LEU A 87 5.83 -13.71 13.46
C LEU A 87 5.88 -12.31 14.08
N PHE A 88 4.85 -11.92 14.85
CA PHE A 88 4.87 -10.67 15.59
C PHE A 88 5.77 -10.76 16.83
N SER A 89 5.63 -11.83 17.62
CA SER A 89 6.48 -12.07 18.79
C SER A 89 7.96 -12.12 18.43
N ASP A 90 8.30 -12.71 17.28
CA ASP A 90 9.68 -12.72 16.77
C ASP A 90 10.19 -11.33 16.32
N PHE A 91 9.27 -10.40 16.05
CA PHE A 91 9.56 -9.06 15.54
C PHE A 91 9.64 -8.01 16.64
N ASN A 92 8.91 -8.17 17.76
CA ASN A 92 8.85 -7.22 18.87
C ASN A 92 8.92 -7.93 20.23
N GLU A 93 9.91 -7.59 21.06
CA GLU A 93 9.97 -7.99 22.48
C GLU A 93 8.97 -7.22 23.37
N ALA A 94 8.47 -6.06 22.93
CA ALA A 94 7.60 -5.17 23.70
C ALA A 94 6.30 -4.79 22.96
N SER A 95 5.25 -5.60 23.17
CA SER A 95 3.81 -5.30 23.05
C SER A 95 3.18 -4.93 21.70
N THR A 96 2.07 -5.61 21.36
CA THR A 96 0.68 -5.09 21.19
C THR A 96 -0.11 -5.92 20.15
N SER A 97 -1.25 -6.49 20.57
CA SER A 97 -2.19 -7.32 19.79
C SER A 97 -2.67 -6.70 18.45
N GLN A 98 -2.66 -5.37 18.30
CA GLN A 98 -3.12 -4.64 17.11
C GLN A 98 -2.24 -4.82 15.86
N ILE A 99 -0.99 -5.28 16.03
CA ILE A 99 -0.05 -5.45 14.91
C ILE A 99 -0.30 -6.77 14.16
N SER A 100 -0.83 -7.80 14.81
CA SER A 100 -1.11 -9.11 14.20
C SER A 100 -2.02 -9.03 12.95
N ARG A 101 -3.10 -8.24 13.01
CA ARG A 101 -4.00 -8.00 11.87
C ARG A 101 -3.31 -7.22 10.75
N THR A 102 -2.43 -6.29 11.12
CA THR A 102 -1.63 -5.50 10.19
C THR A 102 -0.65 -6.39 9.43
N LEU A 103 0.04 -7.29 10.14
CA LEU A 103 0.92 -8.29 9.53
C LEU A 103 0.18 -9.24 8.61
N ARG A 104 -1.01 -9.72 9.01
CA ARG A 104 -1.81 -10.59 8.12
C ARG A 104 -2.18 -9.87 6.82
N ARG A 105 -2.63 -8.62 6.88
CA ARG A 105 -2.93 -7.82 5.69
C ARG A 105 -1.69 -7.65 4.82
N LYS A 106 -0.54 -7.41 5.43
CA LYS A 106 0.75 -7.30 4.74
C LYS A 106 1.13 -8.61 4.05
N LEU A 107 1.07 -9.74 4.74
CA LEU A 107 1.36 -11.04 4.13
C LEU A 107 0.47 -11.29 2.90
N VAL A 108 -0.83 -10.97 2.99
CA VAL A 108 -1.76 -11.09 1.85
C VAL A 108 -1.42 -10.14 0.70
N GLU A 109 -1.02 -8.89 0.98
CA GLU A 109 -0.53 -7.92 -0.03
C GLU A 109 0.65 -8.51 -0.84
N TYR A 110 1.51 -9.29 -0.18
CA TYR A 110 2.64 -10.00 -0.80
C TYR A 110 2.29 -11.42 -1.29
N GLY A 111 1.00 -11.78 -1.35
CA GLY A 111 0.54 -13.08 -1.86
C GLY A 111 0.74 -14.26 -0.90
N LEU A 112 1.19 -14.02 0.33
CA LEU A 112 1.36 -15.03 1.37
C LEU A 112 0.05 -15.22 2.13
N LYS A 113 -0.65 -16.31 1.82
CA LYS A 113 -1.87 -16.72 2.50
C LYS A 113 -1.61 -17.95 3.38
N GLY A 114 -2.36 -18.03 4.49
CA GLY A 114 -2.40 -19.26 5.28
C GLY A 114 -3.05 -20.38 4.48
N CYS A 115 -2.35 -21.51 4.36
CA CYS A 115 -2.85 -22.71 3.69
C CYS A 115 -2.72 -23.90 4.63
N LYS A 116 -3.66 -24.85 4.53
CA LYS A 116 -3.53 -26.15 5.18
C LYS A 116 -2.61 -27.03 4.33
N ALA A 117 -1.56 -27.59 4.94
CA ALA A 117 -0.70 -28.54 4.25
C ALA A 117 -1.48 -29.82 3.91
N SER A 118 -1.33 -30.33 2.69
CA SER A 118 -1.93 -31.61 2.30
C SER A 118 -1.36 -32.75 3.13
N LYS A 119 -2.23 -33.65 3.60
CA LYS A 119 -1.79 -34.89 4.26
C LYS A 119 -1.10 -35.76 3.21
N LYS A 120 0.14 -36.17 3.47
CA LYS A 120 0.89 -37.09 2.61
C LYS A 120 1.27 -38.31 3.43
N PRO A 121 1.19 -39.54 2.87
CA PRO A 121 1.72 -40.71 3.53
C PRO A 121 3.24 -40.55 3.71
N TRP A 122 3.76 -41.09 4.79
CA TRP A 122 5.20 -41.14 4.99
C TRP A 122 5.83 -42.11 3.97
N VAL A 123 6.95 -41.71 3.37
CA VAL A 123 7.69 -42.53 2.40
C VAL A 123 9.15 -42.56 2.85
N SER A 124 9.69 -43.75 3.06
CA SER A 124 11.10 -43.93 3.39
C SER A 124 11.99 -43.46 2.24
N LYS A 125 13.25 -43.10 2.53
CA LYS A 125 14.21 -42.66 1.51
C LYS A 125 14.37 -43.69 0.39
N SER A 126 14.53 -44.98 0.74
CA SER A 126 14.63 -46.08 -0.24
C SER A 126 13.40 -46.18 -1.14
N ASN A 127 12.20 -46.04 -0.58
CA ASN A 127 10.96 -46.08 -1.38
C ASN A 127 10.82 -44.84 -2.29
N MET A 128 11.33 -43.69 -1.87
CA MET A 128 11.35 -42.47 -2.68
C MET A 128 12.23 -42.63 -3.92
N GLU A 129 13.43 -43.21 -3.75
CA GLU A 129 14.35 -43.50 -4.86
C GLU A 129 13.75 -44.49 -5.86
N LYS A 130 13.16 -45.59 -5.38
CA LYS A 130 12.49 -46.58 -6.24
C LYS A 130 11.35 -45.95 -7.05
N ARG A 131 10.52 -45.12 -6.41
CA ARG A 131 9.43 -44.38 -7.09
C ARG A 131 9.95 -43.43 -8.16
N LEU A 132 11.04 -42.72 -7.87
CA LEU A 132 11.67 -41.80 -8.82
C LEU A 132 12.27 -42.56 -10.01
N GLN A 133 12.97 -43.66 -9.77
CA GLN A 133 13.50 -44.52 -10.83
C GLN A 133 12.38 -45.08 -11.72
N TRP A 134 11.28 -45.55 -11.12
CA TRP A 134 10.11 -46.02 -11.85
C TRP A 134 9.49 -44.91 -12.73
N ALA A 135 9.28 -43.71 -12.18
CA ALA A 135 8.70 -42.59 -12.92
C ALA A 135 9.59 -42.06 -14.05
N LYS A 136 10.91 -42.25 -13.94
CA LYS A 136 11.89 -41.87 -14.99
C LYS A 136 11.99 -42.91 -16.12
N LYS A 137 11.50 -44.14 -15.92
CA LYS A 137 11.51 -45.14 -17.00
C LYS A 137 10.47 -44.70 -18.05
N PRO A 138 10.83 -44.68 -19.34
CA PRO A 138 9.86 -44.39 -20.39
C PRO A 138 8.77 -45.46 -20.37
N LEU A 139 7.52 -45.03 -20.56
CA LEU A 139 6.41 -45.93 -20.82
C LEU A 139 6.73 -46.68 -22.11
N LYS A 140 6.94 -47.99 -22.03
CA LYS A 140 6.99 -48.81 -23.24
C LYS A 140 5.59 -48.80 -23.82
N LEU A 141 5.42 -48.08 -24.94
CA LEU A 141 4.28 -48.28 -25.82
C LEU A 141 4.52 -49.62 -26.49
N ASP A 142 3.82 -50.64 -26.03
CA ASP A 142 3.83 -51.96 -26.65
C ASP A 142 3.19 -51.82 -28.05
N GLN A 143 3.93 -52.21 -29.10
CA GLN A 143 3.48 -52.27 -30.50
C GLN A 143 2.80 -53.61 -30.79
#